data_AF-A0A662GP99-F1
#
_entry.id   AF-A0A662GP99-F1
#
_cell.length_a   1.000
_cell.length_b   1.000
_cell.length_c   1.000
_cell.angle_alpha   90.00
_cell.angle_beta   90.00
_cell.angle_gamma   90.00
#
_symmetry.space_group_name_H-M   'P 1'
#
loop_
_entity.id
_entity.type
_entity.pdbx_description
1 polymer ?
#
loop_
_entity_poly.entity_id
_entity_poly.type
_entity_poly.pdbx_seq_one_letter_code
_entity_poly.pdbx_strand_id
1 'polypeptide(L)'
;MVEGWIIDLKIKNNVAEIWFKTVDEKVLQIEKLYETYLYVPKSRLEHVLDILGSEVVRAENEKKRIFPDGRGEFIKLSFGSLSFYKIALGELGKRGVEVYDGDLLHSQKFLFEKDLIPLARYDYSGREFKLVDDDYRVEPPNLAILYLAVKFEPNSELREFTYKIYNEKETVEGDEEYVLKELGHILRKYDPDVLVVNLDWDEFIDKLLSRARLYYKYYTLGRTRVNIRKIKNFKLAVVGRLVFSHHGFESLGLAGLEERCRFSILPPKIAYRWTAGRLVDSRQCYLAFKKGYAIPPSENLNLVVRSAWEIHVNDKGGLLQSP
;
A
#
# COMPACT_ATOMS: atom_id res chain seq x y z
N MET A 1 5.62 -26.38 -4.94
CA MET A 1 4.25 -25.84 -5.02
C MET A 1 3.90 -25.43 -3.62
N VAL A 2 3.50 -24.18 -3.42
CA VAL A 2 3.20 -23.63 -2.09
C VAL A 2 1.95 -22.78 -2.23
N GLU A 3 0.86 -23.21 -1.62
CA GLU A 3 -0.39 -22.45 -1.65
C GLU A 3 -0.45 -21.45 -0.49
N GLY A 4 -1.15 -20.34 -0.71
CA GLY A 4 -1.26 -19.28 0.28
C GLY A 4 -1.83 -17.97 -0.26
N TRP A 5 -1.61 -16.89 0.50
CA TRP A 5 -2.17 -15.57 0.27
C TRP A 5 -1.09 -14.49 0.29
N ILE A 6 -1.22 -13.50 -0.59
CA ILE A 6 -0.39 -12.28 -0.55
C ILE A 6 -0.94 -11.35 0.55
N ILE A 7 -0.21 -11.22 1.66
CA ILE A 7 -0.64 -10.45 2.84
C ILE A 7 -0.04 -9.05 2.91
N ASP A 8 1.12 -8.81 2.29
CA ASP A 8 1.73 -7.48 2.20
C ASP A 8 2.55 -7.37 0.91
N LEU A 9 2.68 -6.14 0.40
CA LEU A 9 3.46 -5.83 -0.79
C LEU A 9 4.17 -4.50 -0.60
N LYS A 10 5.46 -4.47 -0.93
CA LYS A 10 6.25 -3.25 -0.96
C LYS A 10 7.13 -3.21 -2.19
N ILE A 11 7.23 -2.04 -2.81
CA ILE A 11 8.21 -1.79 -3.87
C ILE A 11 9.42 -1.08 -3.27
N LYS A 12 10.61 -1.61 -3.54
CA LYS A 12 11.89 -1.03 -3.13
C LYS A 12 12.94 -1.34 -4.19
N ASN A 13 13.64 -0.31 -4.68
CA ASN A 13 14.75 -0.46 -5.63
C ASN A 13 14.43 -1.37 -6.83
N ASN A 14 13.29 -1.15 -7.51
CA ASN A 14 12.84 -1.97 -8.65
C ASN A 14 12.62 -3.46 -8.30
N VAL A 15 12.40 -3.76 -7.04
CA VAL A 15 11.98 -5.08 -6.55
C VAL A 15 10.65 -4.93 -5.83
N ALA A 16 9.71 -5.81 -6.18
CA ALA A 16 8.51 -6.06 -5.40
C ALA A 16 8.84 -7.12 -4.34
N GLU A 17 8.89 -6.70 -3.09
CA GLU A 17 8.97 -7.54 -1.91
C GLU A 17 7.53 -7.95 -1.53
N ILE A 18 7.20 -9.24 -1.64
CA ILE A 18 5.88 -9.81 -1.40
C ILE A 18 5.95 -10.68 -0.15
N TRP A 19 5.06 -10.46 0.81
CA TRP A 19 4.88 -11.37 1.94
C TRP A 19 3.72 -12.31 1.65
N PHE A 20 4.03 -13.60 1.62
CA PHE A 20 3.12 -14.66 1.25
C PHE A 20 2.89 -15.59 2.43
N LYS A 21 1.67 -15.57 2.99
CA LYS A 21 1.24 -16.46 4.06
C LYS A 21 0.78 -17.77 3.45
N THR A 22 1.47 -18.84 3.75
CA THR A 22 1.19 -20.18 3.25
C THR A 22 0.02 -20.82 4.01
N VAL A 23 -0.58 -21.86 3.42
CA VAL A 23 -1.61 -22.67 4.08
C VAL A 23 -1.09 -23.40 5.32
N ASP A 24 0.22 -23.68 5.41
CA ASP A 24 0.90 -24.21 6.60
C ASP A 24 1.37 -23.10 7.57
N GLU A 25 0.76 -21.92 7.47
CA GLU A 25 0.92 -20.76 8.34
C GLU A 25 2.31 -20.11 8.37
N LYS A 26 3.24 -20.55 7.53
CA LYS A 26 4.55 -19.90 7.34
C LYS A 26 4.41 -18.63 6.51
N VAL A 27 5.23 -17.63 6.79
CA VAL A 27 5.32 -16.42 5.96
C VAL A 27 6.61 -16.44 5.16
N LEU A 28 6.46 -16.46 3.83
CA LEU A 28 7.57 -16.38 2.88
C LEU A 28 7.73 -14.95 2.39
N GLN A 29 8.97 -14.50 2.23
CA GLN A 29 9.28 -13.28 1.51
C GLN A 29 9.72 -13.64 0.08
N ILE A 30 8.94 -13.19 -0.91
CA ILE A 30 9.18 -13.46 -2.33
C ILE A 30 9.56 -12.14 -3.01
N GLU A 31 10.64 -12.17 -3.79
CA GLU A 31 11.07 -11.02 -4.58
C GLU A 31 10.74 -11.20 -6.06
N LYS A 32 10.20 -10.15 -6.67
CA LYS A 32 9.98 -10.05 -8.11
C LYS A 32 10.62 -8.77 -8.65
N LEU A 33 11.17 -8.84 -9.85
CA LEU A 33 11.59 -7.64 -10.56
C LEU A 33 10.37 -6.77 -10.87
N TYR A 34 10.53 -5.47 -10.70
CA TYR A 34 9.54 -4.46 -11.00
C TYR A 34 10.19 -3.33 -11.80
N GLU A 35 9.63 -3.02 -12.95
CA GLU A 35 10.05 -1.88 -13.74
C GLU A 35 9.30 -0.63 -13.28
N THR A 36 10.05 0.38 -12.84
CA THR A 36 9.47 1.68 -12.55
C THR A 36 9.29 2.45 -13.85
N TYR A 37 8.08 2.88 -14.19
CA TYR A 37 7.83 3.60 -15.45
C TYR A 37 6.75 4.69 -15.34
N LEU A 38 6.75 5.62 -16.29
CA LEU A 38 5.67 6.58 -16.58
C LEU A 38 5.55 6.79 -18.09
N TYR A 39 4.47 7.44 -18.53
CA TYR A 39 4.25 7.80 -19.93
C TYR A 39 4.23 9.33 -20.13
N VAL A 40 4.87 9.78 -21.20
CA VAL A 40 4.82 11.18 -21.65
C VAL A 40 4.27 11.22 -23.08
N PRO A 41 3.36 12.15 -23.43
CA PRO A 41 2.92 12.31 -24.82
C PRO A 41 4.11 12.55 -25.75
N LYS A 42 4.15 11.85 -26.89
CA LYS A 42 5.26 11.98 -27.86
C LYS A 42 5.39 13.39 -28.44
N SER A 43 4.29 14.14 -28.49
CA SER A 43 4.26 15.56 -28.86
C SER A 43 5.01 16.48 -27.88
N ARG A 44 5.41 15.97 -26.71
CA ARG A 44 6.20 16.69 -25.70
C ARG A 44 7.62 16.16 -25.58
N LEU A 45 8.11 15.43 -26.60
CA LEU A 45 9.43 14.79 -26.57
C LEU A 45 10.56 15.80 -26.33
N GLU A 46 10.48 17.02 -26.88
CA GLU A 46 11.52 18.04 -26.67
C GLU A 46 11.73 18.39 -25.19
N HIS A 47 10.68 18.26 -24.37
CA HIS A 47 10.73 18.55 -22.94
C HIS A 47 11.36 17.43 -22.10
N VAL A 48 11.73 16.30 -22.71
CA VAL A 48 12.28 15.14 -22.00
C VAL A 48 13.65 14.68 -22.52
N LEU A 49 14.20 15.33 -23.55
CA LEU A 49 15.45 14.94 -24.21
C LEU A 49 16.66 14.88 -23.27
N ASP A 50 16.74 15.80 -22.31
CA ASP A 50 17.80 15.85 -21.30
C ASP A 50 17.69 14.73 -20.26
N ILE A 51 16.46 14.24 -19.99
CA ILE A 51 16.19 13.09 -19.12
C ILE A 51 16.58 11.78 -19.82
N LEU A 52 16.36 11.73 -21.14
CA LEU A 52 16.65 10.57 -22.00
C LEU A 52 18.14 10.26 -22.16
N GLY A 53 19.03 11.22 -21.87
CA GLY A 53 20.48 11.07 -22.05
C GLY A 53 21.20 10.25 -20.97
N SER A 54 20.49 9.68 -19.99
CA SER A 54 21.09 8.93 -18.89
C SER A 54 20.99 7.41 -19.09
N GLU A 55 22.06 6.67 -18.77
CA GLU A 55 22.08 5.19 -18.85
C GLU A 55 21.02 4.51 -17.97
N VAL A 56 20.40 5.25 -17.05
CA VAL A 56 19.40 4.76 -16.11
C VAL A 56 17.96 4.89 -16.62
N VAL A 57 17.75 5.39 -17.84
CA VAL A 57 16.42 5.56 -18.45
C VAL A 57 16.32 4.80 -19.78
N ARG A 58 15.36 3.87 -19.87
CA ARG A 58 14.96 3.24 -21.14
C ARG A 58 13.71 3.93 -21.67
N ALA A 59 13.71 4.26 -22.96
CA ALA A 59 12.61 4.94 -23.62
C ALA A 59 12.06 4.12 -24.80
N GLU A 60 10.75 3.95 -24.83
CA GLU A 60 10.06 3.14 -25.85
C GLU A 60 8.84 3.87 -26.38
N ASN A 61 8.61 3.81 -27.70
CA ASN A 61 7.39 4.34 -28.30
C ASN A 61 6.22 3.40 -28.02
N GLU A 62 5.13 3.94 -27.52
CA GLU A 62 3.94 3.19 -27.12
C GLU A 62 2.67 3.85 -27.67
N LYS A 63 1.67 3.05 -28.03
CA LYS A 63 0.35 3.54 -28.45
C LYS A 63 -0.67 3.12 -27.41
N LYS A 64 -1.33 4.11 -26.79
CA LYS A 64 -2.32 3.88 -25.73
C LYS A 64 -3.64 4.53 -26.10
N ARG A 65 -4.74 3.98 -25.56
CA ARG A 65 -6.05 4.64 -25.63
C ARG A 65 -6.06 5.85 -24.70
N ILE A 66 -6.80 6.88 -25.07
CA ILE A 66 -7.02 8.07 -24.25
C ILE A 66 -8.53 8.20 -24.01
N PHE A 67 -8.91 8.66 -22.82
CA PHE A 67 -10.30 8.93 -22.47
C PHE A 67 -10.72 10.33 -22.96
N PRO A 68 -11.98 10.57 -23.39
CA PRO A 68 -13.09 9.61 -23.48
C PRO A 68 -13.02 8.67 -24.69
N ASP A 69 -12.44 9.11 -25.80
CA ASP A 69 -12.22 8.30 -26.99
C ASP A 69 -10.94 8.71 -27.73
N GLY A 70 -10.33 7.76 -28.45
CA GLY A 70 -9.12 7.97 -29.26
C GLY A 70 -7.89 7.18 -28.82
N ARG A 71 -6.77 7.47 -29.50
CA ARG A 71 -5.44 6.89 -29.25
C ARG A 71 -4.38 7.98 -29.31
N GLY A 72 -3.39 7.90 -28.45
CA GLY A 72 -2.21 8.76 -28.48
C GLY A 72 -0.92 7.97 -28.62
N GLU A 73 0.11 8.64 -29.14
CA GLU A 73 1.47 8.15 -29.12
C GLU A 73 2.18 8.69 -27.88
N PHE A 74 2.83 7.81 -27.13
CA PHE A 74 3.52 8.09 -25.89
C PHE A 74 4.95 7.59 -25.96
N ILE A 75 5.81 8.17 -25.13
CA ILE A 75 7.11 7.62 -24.77
C ILE A 75 6.98 7.02 -23.38
N LYS A 76 7.16 5.70 -23.27
CA LYS A 76 7.32 5.02 -21.99
C LYS A 76 8.72 5.27 -21.49
N LEU A 77 8.86 5.97 -20.38
CA LEU A 77 10.13 6.15 -19.68
C LEU A 77 10.20 5.15 -18.55
N SER A 78 11.21 4.28 -18.57
CA SER A 78 11.47 3.27 -17.56
C SER A 78 12.78 3.57 -16.84
N PHE A 79 12.80 3.46 -15.52
CA PHE A 79 13.87 4.00 -14.68
C PHE A 79 14.58 2.89 -13.89
N GLY A 80 15.92 2.99 -13.81
CA GLY A 80 16.76 2.10 -13.02
C GLY A 80 16.61 2.26 -11.50
N SER A 81 15.92 3.31 -11.01
CA SER A 81 15.55 3.42 -9.61
C SER A 81 14.31 4.31 -9.38
N LEU A 82 13.63 4.08 -8.25
CA LEU A 82 12.55 4.95 -7.76
C LEU A 82 13.01 6.39 -7.49
N SER A 83 14.28 6.60 -7.15
CA SER A 83 14.83 7.94 -6.91
C SER A 83 14.88 8.74 -8.22
N PHE A 84 15.38 8.13 -9.30
CA PHE A 84 15.41 8.77 -10.61
C PHE A 84 13.99 9.03 -11.14
N TYR A 85 13.07 8.08 -10.96
CA TYR A 85 11.66 8.30 -11.28
C TYR A 85 11.09 9.55 -10.61
N LYS A 86 11.32 9.72 -9.30
CA LYS A 86 10.82 10.89 -8.56
C LYS A 86 11.44 12.20 -9.02
N ILE A 87 12.74 12.19 -9.33
CA ILE A 87 13.43 13.37 -9.88
C ILE A 87 12.83 13.72 -11.24
N ALA A 88 12.70 12.75 -12.14
CA ALA A 88 12.12 12.94 -13.46
C ALA A 88 10.67 13.44 -13.38
N LEU A 89 9.83 12.82 -12.55
CA LEU A 89 8.45 13.27 -12.34
C LEU A 89 8.38 14.73 -11.85
N GLY A 90 9.27 15.12 -10.94
CA GLY A 90 9.37 16.51 -10.46
C GLY A 90 9.82 17.50 -11.55
N GLU A 91 10.84 17.15 -12.34
CA GLU A 91 11.32 18.00 -13.45
C GLU A 91 10.29 18.14 -14.57
N LEU A 92 9.61 17.05 -14.93
CA LEU A 92 8.50 17.07 -15.89
C LEU A 92 7.35 17.95 -15.40
N GLY A 93 7.00 17.85 -14.11
CA GLY A 93 5.99 18.70 -13.48
C GLY A 93 6.34 20.19 -13.54
N LYS A 94 7.61 20.56 -13.26
CA LYS A 94 8.08 21.96 -13.38
C LYS A 94 7.97 22.51 -14.81
N ARG A 95 8.05 21.63 -15.82
CA ARG A 95 7.94 21.99 -17.24
C ARG A 95 6.50 21.99 -17.74
N GLY A 96 5.52 21.70 -16.88
CA GLY A 96 4.12 21.59 -17.27
C GLY A 96 3.84 20.41 -18.20
N VAL A 97 4.67 19.37 -18.15
CA VAL A 97 4.46 18.16 -18.95
C VAL A 97 3.47 17.27 -18.22
N GLU A 98 2.34 16.98 -18.87
CA GLU A 98 1.39 15.99 -18.37
C GLU A 98 1.99 14.59 -18.43
N VAL A 99 2.01 13.93 -17.27
CA VAL A 99 2.55 12.59 -17.11
C VAL A 99 1.40 11.63 -16.86
N TYR A 100 1.35 10.58 -17.66
CA TYR A 100 0.36 9.52 -17.57
C TYR A 100 0.93 8.34 -16.78
N ASP A 101 0.06 7.67 -16.04
CA ASP A 101 0.34 6.67 -15.02
C ASP A 101 1.28 7.19 -13.90
N GLY A 102 1.61 8.50 -13.84
CA GLY A 102 2.68 9.03 -12.99
C GLY A 102 2.38 9.03 -11.50
N ASP A 103 1.10 9.05 -11.15
CA ASP A 103 0.54 9.18 -9.80
C ASP A 103 0.05 7.86 -9.20
N LEU A 104 -0.13 6.84 -10.03
CA LEU A 104 -0.41 5.48 -9.57
C LEU A 104 0.72 4.99 -8.69
N LEU A 105 0.35 4.38 -7.55
CA LEU A 105 1.32 3.78 -6.66
C LEU A 105 2.07 2.66 -7.39
N HIS A 106 3.38 2.54 -7.18
CA HIS A 106 4.15 1.46 -7.77
C HIS A 106 3.63 0.06 -7.38
N SER A 107 3.09 -0.07 -6.16
CA SER A 107 2.41 -1.30 -5.74
C SER A 107 1.13 -1.57 -6.53
N GLN A 108 0.36 -0.54 -6.89
CA GLN A 108 -0.79 -0.67 -7.78
C GLN A 108 -0.34 -1.13 -9.16
N LYS A 109 0.62 -0.44 -9.78
CA LYS A 109 1.16 -0.80 -11.10
C LYS A 109 1.62 -2.26 -11.14
N PHE A 110 2.39 -2.69 -10.13
CA PHE A 110 2.85 -4.06 -10.03
C PHE A 110 1.69 -5.08 -9.97
N LEU A 111 0.68 -4.83 -9.15
CA LEU A 111 -0.49 -5.72 -9.04
C LEU A 111 -1.30 -5.73 -10.35
N PHE A 112 -1.47 -4.58 -11.01
CA PHE A 112 -2.22 -4.46 -12.27
C PHE A 112 -1.53 -5.22 -13.41
N GLU A 113 -0.20 -5.07 -13.52
CA GLU A 113 0.61 -5.77 -14.51
C GLU A 113 0.60 -7.28 -14.33
N LYS A 114 0.63 -7.74 -13.08
CA LYS A 114 0.69 -9.17 -12.73
C LYS A 114 -0.66 -9.82 -12.51
N ASP A 115 -1.74 -9.05 -12.58
CA ASP A 115 -3.11 -9.48 -12.29
C ASP A 115 -3.23 -10.15 -10.91
N LEU A 116 -2.50 -9.60 -9.92
CA LEU A 116 -2.45 -10.14 -8.57
C LEU A 116 -3.43 -9.41 -7.66
N ILE A 117 -4.18 -10.20 -6.91
CA ILE A 117 -5.23 -9.77 -5.99
C ILE A 117 -4.74 -10.09 -4.59
N PRO A 118 -4.37 -9.09 -3.77
CA PRO A 118 -3.97 -9.36 -2.40
C PRO A 118 -5.10 -10.03 -1.61
N LEU A 119 -4.73 -10.90 -0.67
CA LEU A 119 -5.64 -11.76 0.11
C LEU A 119 -6.48 -12.77 -0.70
N ALA A 120 -6.29 -12.87 -2.01
CA ALA A 120 -6.73 -14.02 -2.78
C ALA A 120 -5.76 -15.20 -2.64
N ARG A 121 -6.26 -16.42 -2.86
CA ARG A 121 -5.48 -17.66 -2.75
C ARG A 121 -4.73 -17.97 -4.05
N TYR A 122 -3.44 -18.27 -3.93
CA TYR A 122 -2.56 -18.61 -5.04
C TYR A 122 -1.80 -19.90 -4.79
N ASP A 123 -1.53 -20.66 -5.85
CA ASP A 123 -0.40 -21.60 -5.89
C ASP A 123 0.83 -20.84 -6.38
N TYR A 124 1.90 -20.87 -5.58
CA TYR A 124 3.21 -20.38 -5.94
C TYR A 124 4.11 -21.55 -6.38
N SER A 125 4.31 -21.66 -7.69
CA SER A 125 5.12 -22.70 -8.32
C SER A 125 5.91 -22.14 -9.50
N GLY A 126 7.12 -22.63 -9.73
CA GLY A 126 7.94 -22.18 -10.87
C GLY A 126 8.31 -20.69 -10.88
N ARG A 127 8.23 -19.99 -9.73
CA ARG A 127 8.32 -18.52 -9.61
C ARG A 127 7.15 -17.77 -10.26
N GLU A 128 5.97 -18.37 -10.33
CA GLU A 128 4.75 -17.71 -10.77
C GLU A 128 3.63 -17.89 -9.73
N PHE A 129 2.70 -16.94 -9.72
CA PHE A 129 1.50 -17.01 -8.89
C PHE A 129 0.35 -17.42 -9.80
N LYS A 130 -0.24 -18.59 -9.54
CA LYS A 130 -1.43 -19.05 -10.23
C LYS A 130 -2.62 -18.89 -9.30
N LEU A 131 -3.62 -18.12 -9.70
CA LEU A 131 -4.85 -17.95 -8.92
C LEU A 131 -5.55 -19.31 -8.80
N VAL A 132 -5.78 -19.77 -7.58
CA VAL A 132 -6.49 -21.03 -7.25
C VAL A 132 -7.63 -20.78 -6.26
N ASP A 133 -8.01 -19.52 -6.15
CA ASP A 133 -9.02 -19.06 -5.23
C ASP A 133 -10.42 -19.43 -5.70
N ASP A 134 -11.31 -19.63 -4.75
CA ASP A 134 -12.72 -19.88 -5.02
C ASP A 134 -13.48 -18.54 -4.95
N ASP A 135 -14.09 -18.15 -6.06
CA ASP A 135 -14.87 -16.93 -6.18
C ASP A 135 -16.07 -16.89 -5.22
N TYR A 136 -16.51 -18.05 -4.72
CA TYR A 136 -17.61 -18.18 -3.76
C TYR A 136 -17.15 -18.33 -2.31
N ARG A 137 -15.84 -18.24 -2.05
CA ARG A 137 -15.30 -18.32 -0.68
C ARG A 137 -15.80 -17.14 0.14
N VAL A 138 -16.51 -17.44 1.22
CA VAL A 138 -17.00 -16.44 2.18
C VAL A 138 -15.98 -16.16 3.29
N GLU A 139 -15.20 -17.19 3.67
CA GLU A 139 -14.29 -17.09 4.81
C GLU A 139 -12.98 -16.41 4.42
N PRO A 140 -12.50 -15.39 5.17
CA PRO A 140 -11.24 -14.72 4.88
C PRO A 140 -10.03 -15.62 5.14
N PRO A 141 -8.81 -15.27 4.66
CA PRO A 141 -7.61 -16.02 4.99
C PRO A 141 -7.41 -16.10 6.50
N ASN A 142 -6.96 -17.27 6.98
CA ASN A 142 -6.63 -17.47 8.38
C ASN A 142 -5.34 -16.73 8.72
N LEU A 143 -5.46 -15.49 9.18
CA LEU A 143 -4.34 -14.64 9.60
C LEU A 143 -4.27 -14.60 11.12
N ALA A 144 -3.06 -14.74 11.67
CA ALA A 144 -2.85 -14.60 13.11
C ALA A 144 -3.03 -13.13 13.53
N ILE A 145 -4.04 -12.86 14.35
CA ILE A 145 -4.37 -11.51 14.83
C ILE A 145 -3.94 -11.36 16.29
N LEU A 146 -3.08 -10.37 16.56
CA LEU A 146 -2.74 -9.93 17.91
C LEU A 146 -3.40 -8.58 18.19
N TYR A 147 -4.22 -8.52 19.23
CA TYR A 147 -4.75 -7.26 19.76
C TYR A 147 -3.76 -6.71 20.77
N LEU A 148 -3.38 -5.44 20.61
CA LEU A 148 -2.39 -4.76 21.45
C LEU A 148 -2.97 -3.45 21.96
N ALA A 149 -3.14 -3.36 23.27
CA ALA A 149 -3.42 -2.10 23.95
C ALA A 149 -2.13 -1.57 24.56
N VAL A 150 -1.67 -0.40 24.12
CA VAL A 150 -0.52 0.29 24.72
C VAL A 150 -0.99 1.48 25.55
N LYS A 151 -0.27 1.77 26.62
CA LYS A 151 -0.49 2.97 27.44
C LYS A 151 0.79 3.78 27.53
N PHE A 152 0.65 5.03 27.12
CA PHE A 152 1.71 6.02 27.22
C PHE A 152 1.40 6.97 28.37
N GLU A 153 2.42 7.37 29.10
CA GLU A 153 2.35 8.48 30.06
C GLU A 153 2.20 9.83 29.33
N PRO A 154 1.84 10.92 30.03
CA PRO A 154 1.76 12.25 29.44
C PRO A 154 3.06 12.71 28.75
N ASN A 155 4.22 12.24 29.22
CA ASN A 155 5.53 12.50 28.62
C ASN A 155 5.82 11.60 27.38
N SER A 156 4.83 10.83 26.91
CA SER A 156 4.91 9.86 25.82
C SER A 156 5.80 8.64 26.07
N GLU A 157 6.19 8.36 27.32
CA GLU A 157 6.87 7.11 27.68
C GLU A 157 5.91 5.93 27.65
N LEU A 158 6.33 4.83 27.03
CA LEU A 158 5.61 3.56 27.08
C LEU A 158 5.84 2.90 28.46
N ARG A 159 4.77 2.68 29.22
CA ARG A 159 4.84 2.05 30.56
C ARG A 159 4.29 0.65 30.62
N GLU A 160 3.26 0.39 29.83
CA GLU A 160 2.62 -0.91 29.80
C GLU A 160 2.07 -1.20 28.40
N PHE A 161 2.00 -2.49 28.09
CA PHE A 161 1.11 -2.98 27.06
C PHE A 161 0.37 -4.22 27.53
N THR A 162 -0.85 -4.38 27.04
CA THR A 162 -1.63 -5.60 27.19
C THR A 162 -1.84 -6.19 25.80
N TYR A 163 -1.54 -7.47 25.64
CA TYR A 163 -1.80 -8.18 24.39
C TYR A 163 -2.85 -9.27 24.59
N LYS A 164 -3.58 -9.58 23.52
CA LYS A 164 -4.45 -10.75 23.42
C LYS A 164 -4.19 -11.45 22.08
N ILE A 165 -3.84 -12.73 22.13
CA ILE A 165 -3.67 -13.58 20.96
C ILE A 165 -4.15 -14.99 21.30
N TYR A 166 -4.93 -15.61 20.42
CA TYR A 166 -5.59 -16.89 20.69
C TYR A 166 -6.35 -16.84 22.03
N ASN A 167 -5.99 -17.70 22.99
CA ASN A 167 -6.56 -17.76 24.34
C ASN A 167 -5.66 -17.10 25.40
N GLU A 168 -4.55 -16.48 25.00
CA GLU A 168 -3.60 -15.84 25.90
C GLU A 168 -3.87 -14.34 25.97
N LYS A 169 -3.90 -13.82 27.20
CA LYS A 169 -3.97 -12.39 27.50
C LYS A 169 -3.05 -12.09 28.66
N GLU A 170 -2.12 -11.17 28.45
CA GLU A 170 -1.14 -10.79 29.46
C GLU A 170 -0.84 -9.30 29.36
N THR A 171 -0.50 -8.71 30.50
CA THR A 171 -0.07 -7.33 30.64
C THR A 171 1.39 -7.30 31.07
N VAL A 172 2.19 -6.53 30.36
CA VAL A 172 3.59 -6.28 30.68
C VAL A 172 3.73 -4.82 31.10
N GLU A 173 4.33 -4.60 32.26
CA GLU A 173 4.58 -3.28 32.86
C GLU A 173 6.05 -3.18 33.27
N GLY A 174 6.63 -1.97 33.19
CA GLY A 174 7.95 -1.71 33.74
C GLY A 174 8.56 -0.39 33.25
N ASP A 175 9.88 -0.33 33.24
CA ASP A 175 10.60 0.74 32.56
C ASP A 175 10.47 0.60 31.03
N GLU A 176 10.58 1.71 30.32
CA GLU A 176 10.31 1.76 28.87
C GLU A 176 11.24 0.84 28.06
N GLU A 177 12.51 0.70 28.44
CA GLU A 177 13.45 -0.16 27.72
C GLU A 177 13.02 -1.62 27.82
N TYR A 178 12.68 -2.07 29.04
CA TYR A 178 12.14 -3.41 29.30
C TYR A 178 10.83 -3.65 28.54
N VAL A 179 9.87 -2.74 28.63
CA VAL A 179 8.56 -2.89 27.98
C VAL A 179 8.69 -3.00 26.46
N LEU A 180 9.55 -2.17 25.85
CA LEU A 180 9.85 -2.28 24.42
C LEU A 180 10.56 -3.59 24.06
N LYS A 181 11.49 -4.05 24.90
CA LYS A 181 12.20 -5.32 24.69
C LYS A 181 11.22 -6.49 24.66
N GLU A 182 10.31 -6.52 25.64
CA GLU A 182 9.30 -7.57 25.78
C GLU A 182 8.28 -7.51 24.64
N LEU A 183 7.83 -6.32 24.22
CA LEU A 183 6.97 -6.19 23.04
C LEU A 183 7.64 -6.81 21.80
N GLY A 184 8.93 -6.52 21.59
CA GLY A 184 9.70 -7.14 20.53
C GLY A 184 9.81 -8.67 20.67
N HIS A 185 9.92 -9.19 21.90
CA HIS A 185 9.94 -10.63 22.18
C HIS A 185 8.60 -11.28 21.85
N ILE A 186 7.48 -10.75 22.35
CA ILE A 186 6.11 -11.22 22.08
C ILE A 186 5.84 -11.25 20.57
N LEU A 187 6.19 -10.17 19.87
CA LEU A 187 6.03 -10.11 18.41
C LEU A 187 6.86 -11.17 17.67
N ARG A 188 8.04 -11.58 18.18
CA ARG A 188 8.82 -12.67 17.57
C ARG A 188 8.29 -14.06 17.97
N LYS A 189 7.82 -14.21 19.21
CA LYS A 189 7.30 -15.46 19.76
C LYS A 189 6.05 -15.91 19.01
N TYR A 190 5.09 -15.00 18.82
CA TYR A 190 3.81 -15.34 18.19
C TYR A 190 3.75 -15.06 16.68
N ASP A 191 4.69 -14.26 16.14
CA ASP A 191 4.73 -13.81 14.75
C ASP A 191 3.35 -13.48 14.11
N PRO A 192 2.57 -12.54 14.69
CA PRO A 192 1.25 -12.23 14.17
C PRO A 192 1.32 -11.64 12.76
N ASP A 193 0.29 -11.90 11.96
CA ASP A 193 0.11 -11.32 10.63
C ASP A 193 -0.54 -9.94 10.71
N VAL A 194 -1.44 -9.77 11.68
CA VAL A 194 -2.19 -8.53 11.93
C VAL A 194 -1.99 -8.08 13.36
N LEU A 195 -1.62 -6.81 13.52
CA LEU A 195 -1.58 -6.12 14.80
C LEU A 195 -2.74 -5.12 14.87
N VAL A 196 -3.67 -5.35 15.79
CA VAL A 196 -4.81 -4.45 16.02
C VAL A 196 -4.52 -3.63 17.26
N VAL A 197 -4.41 -2.31 17.10
CA VAL A 197 -3.95 -1.41 18.17
C VAL A 197 -5.04 -0.49 18.69
N ASN A 198 -5.00 -0.14 19.98
CA ASN A 198 -5.99 0.74 20.62
C ASN A 198 -5.89 2.22 20.22
N LEU A 199 -4.81 2.64 19.57
CA LEU A 199 -4.63 3.99 19.03
C LEU A 199 -4.91 4.04 17.53
N ASP A 200 -4.87 5.23 16.92
CA ASP A 200 -4.75 5.28 15.47
C ASP A 200 -3.44 4.59 15.03
N TRP A 201 -3.50 3.83 13.94
CA TRP A 201 -2.37 3.05 13.45
C TRP A 201 -1.13 3.91 13.15
N ASP A 202 -1.32 5.14 12.65
CA ASP A 202 -0.22 6.01 12.26
C ASP A 202 0.44 6.60 13.51
N GLU A 203 -0.39 7.12 14.42
CA GLU A 203 0.02 7.61 15.72
C GLU A 203 0.77 6.53 16.52
N PHE A 204 0.25 5.30 16.54
CA PHE A 204 0.88 4.18 17.23
C PHE A 204 2.29 3.90 16.70
N ILE A 205 2.44 3.79 15.37
CA ILE A 205 3.72 3.51 14.73
C ILE A 205 4.72 4.61 15.07
N ASP A 206 4.32 5.88 14.90
CA ASP A 206 5.20 7.02 15.10
C ASP A 206 5.59 7.18 16.57
N LYS A 207 4.66 7.11 17.51
CA LYS A 207 4.95 7.21 18.95
C LYS A 207 5.86 6.08 19.40
N LEU A 208 5.48 4.82 19.16
CA LEU A 208 6.23 3.66 19.65
C LEU A 208 7.65 3.62 19.07
N LEU A 209 7.80 3.82 17.77
CA LEU A 209 9.11 3.71 17.13
C LEU A 209 10.01 4.91 17.39
N SER A 210 9.44 6.09 17.69
CA SER A 210 10.20 7.23 18.18
C SER A 210 10.83 6.95 19.54
N ARG A 211 10.08 6.33 20.47
CA ARG A 211 10.61 5.90 21.77
C ARG A 211 11.65 4.79 21.63
N ALA A 212 11.35 3.77 20.82
CA ALA A 212 12.29 2.66 20.59
C ALA A 212 13.63 3.10 20.00
N ARG A 213 13.66 4.19 19.22
CA ARG A 213 14.90 4.75 18.64
C ARG A 213 15.90 5.22 19.71
N LEU A 214 15.42 5.66 20.87
CA LEU A 214 16.26 6.14 21.97
C LEU A 214 17.16 5.01 22.49
N TYR A 215 16.58 3.84 22.72
CA TYR A 215 17.26 2.68 23.29
C TYR A 215 17.95 1.81 22.23
N TYR A 216 17.33 1.62 21.07
CA TYR A 216 17.76 0.59 20.12
C TYR A 216 18.32 1.16 18.80
N LYS A 217 19.39 0.53 18.30
CA LYS A 217 19.88 0.75 16.93
C LYS A 217 19.01 0.03 15.89
N TYR A 218 18.50 -1.15 16.24
CA TYR A 218 17.62 -1.96 15.39
C TYR A 218 16.35 -2.31 16.17
N TYR A 219 15.20 -1.89 15.65
CA TYR A 219 13.89 -2.20 16.21
C TYR A 219 12.86 -2.17 15.08
N THR A 220 11.92 -3.11 15.07
CA THR A 220 10.91 -3.24 14.01
C THR A 220 9.63 -3.85 14.57
N LEU A 221 8.51 -3.35 14.07
CA LEU A 221 7.19 -3.94 14.27
C LEU A 221 6.86 -4.97 13.18
N GLY A 222 7.50 -4.85 12.02
CA GLY A 222 7.38 -5.78 10.91
C GLY A 222 8.32 -6.97 11.01
N ARG A 223 8.52 -7.66 9.88
CA ARG A 223 9.36 -8.86 9.76
C ARG A 223 10.76 -8.57 9.22
N THR A 224 10.99 -7.37 8.68
CA THR A 224 12.30 -6.99 8.14
C THR A 224 13.13 -6.25 9.18
N ARG A 225 14.41 -6.64 9.34
CA ARG A 225 15.35 -5.92 10.21
C ARG A 225 15.59 -4.50 9.68
N VAL A 226 15.31 -3.49 10.50
CA VAL A 226 15.49 -2.08 10.14
C VAL A 226 16.36 -1.35 11.15
N ASN A 227 17.29 -0.53 10.66
CA ASN A 227 18.02 0.42 11.51
C ASN A 227 17.12 1.63 11.80
N ILE A 228 16.50 1.61 12.98
CA ILE A 228 15.45 2.57 13.36
C ILE A 228 15.99 4.00 13.50
N ARG A 229 17.31 4.15 13.77
CA ARG A 229 18.00 5.45 13.88
C ARG A 229 18.25 6.12 12.53
N LYS A 230 18.22 5.37 11.42
CA LYS A 230 18.50 5.89 10.06
C LYS A 230 17.25 6.18 9.23
N ILE A 231 16.10 5.62 9.58
CA ILE A 231 14.88 5.83 8.78
C ILE A 231 14.20 7.13 9.17
N LYS A 232 13.76 7.93 8.19
CA LYS A 232 12.94 9.12 8.45
C LYS A 232 11.45 8.77 8.58
N ASN A 233 11.00 7.78 7.81
CA ASN A 233 9.62 7.31 7.81
C ASN A 233 9.53 5.97 8.55
N PHE A 234 8.88 5.98 9.71
CA PHE A 234 8.72 4.81 10.56
C PHE A 234 7.86 3.70 9.95
N LYS A 235 7.01 4.02 8.96
CA LYS A 235 6.18 3.04 8.21
C LYS A 235 7.02 1.98 7.50
N LEU A 236 8.31 2.26 7.25
CA LEU A 236 9.26 1.29 6.68
C LEU A 236 9.69 0.19 7.67
N ALA A 237 9.46 0.37 8.97
CA ALA A 237 9.78 -0.60 10.02
C ALA A 237 8.61 -1.52 10.38
N VAL A 238 7.54 -1.52 9.57
CA VAL A 238 6.29 -2.26 9.79
C VAL A 238 6.01 -3.24 8.65
N VAL A 239 7.00 -3.45 7.79
CA VAL A 239 6.87 -4.20 6.55
C VAL A 239 6.73 -5.70 6.83
N GLY A 240 5.83 -6.35 6.11
CA GLY A 240 5.52 -7.76 6.27
C GLY A 240 4.48 -8.08 7.34
N ARG A 241 3.96 -7.08 8.07
CA ARG A 241 2.79 -7.23 8.96
C ARG A 241 1.78 -6.13 8.70
N LEU A 242 0.50 -6.44 8.91
CA LEU A 242 -0.58 -5.47 8.86
C LEU A 242 -0.76 -4.82 10.23
N VAL A 243 -0.95 -3.50 10.28
CA VAL A 243 -1.22 -2.77 11.52
C VAL A 243 -2.42 -1.88 11.31
N PHE A 244 -3.43 -2.07 12.15
CA PHE A 244 -4.74 -1.43 12.03
C PHE A 244 -5.22 -0.89 13.38
N SER A 245 -5.91 0.25 13.36
CA SER A 245 -6.61 0.80 14.53
C SER A 245 -7.78 -0.11 14.91
N HIS A 246 -8.04 -0.28 16.20
CA HIS A 246 -9.07 -1.17 16.72
C HIS A 246 -10.47 -0.85 16.15
N HIS A 247 -10.91 0.40 16.24
CA HIS A 247 -12.22 0.83 15.75
C HIS A 247 -12.44 0.56 14.24
N GLY A 248 -11.42 0.82 13.42
CA GLY A 248 -11.52 0.57 11.98
C GLY A 248 -11.47 -0.92 11.63
N PHE A 249 -10.72 -1.72 12.39
CA PHE A 249 -10.67 -3.16 12.18
C PHE A 249 -11.94 -3.87 12.70
N GLU A 250 -12.53 -3.41 13.79
CA GLU A 250 -13.78 -3.96 14.32
C GLU A 250 -14.95 -3.79 13.34
N SER A 251 -15.04 -2.62 12.68
CA SER A 251 -16.08 -2.35 11.70
C SER A 251 -15.87 -3.08 10.36
N LEU A 252 -14.62 -3.27 9.92
CA LEU A 252 -14.31 -3.86 8.62
C LEU A 252 -14.09 -5.38 8.68
N GLY A 253 -13.37 -5.85 9.70
CA GLY A 253 -12.89 -7.22 9.81
C GLY A 253 -11.92 -7.64 8.69
N LEU A 254 -11.49 -8.90 8.73
CA LEU A 254 -10.68 -9.48 7.65
C LEU A 254 -11.47 -9.69 6.36
N ALA A 255 -12.74 -10.11 6.47
CA ALA A 255 -13.61 -10.32 5.31
C ALA A 255 -13.82 -9.01 4.52
N GLY A 256 -14.17 -7.92 5.21
CA GLY A 256 -14.30 -6.62 4.55
C GLY A 256 -12.97 -6.11 3.97
N LEU A 257 -11.84 -6.39 4.63
CA LEU A 257 -10.53 -6.03 4.10
C LEU A 257 -10.19 -6.79 2.81
N GLU A 258 -10.45 -8.09 2.78
CA GLU A 258 -10.29 -8.92 1.59
C GLU A 258 -11.13 -8.40 0.43
N GLU A 259 -12.43 -8.14 0.66
CA GLU A 259 -13.33 -7.61 -0.37
C GLU A 259 -12.82 -6.28 -0.93
N ARG A 260 -12.31 -5.39 -0.07
CA ARG A 260 -11.69 -4.14 -0.52
C ARG A 260 -10.46 -4.40 -1.38
N CYS A 261 -9.61 -5.38 -1.04
CA CYS A 261 -8.45 -5.74 -1.85
C CYS A 261 -8.86 -6.32 -3.21
N ARG A 262 -9.83 -7.25 -3.22
CA ARG A 262 -10.38 -7.86 -4.45
C ARG A 262 -10.99 -6.83 -5.38
N PHE A 263 -11.82 -5.94 -4.84
CA PHE A 263 -12.49 -4.92 -5.61
C PHE A 263 -11.48 -3.93 -6.21
N SER A 264 -10.59 -3.37 -5.38
CA SER A 264 -9.75 -2.24 -5.75
C SER A 264 -8.37 -2.60 -6.31
N ILE A 265 -7.95 -3.87 -6.21
CA ILE A 265 -6.63 -4.37 -6.60
C ILE A 265 -5.52 -3.59 -5.87
N LEU A 266 -5.65 -3.52 -4.54
CA LEU A 266 -4.76 -2.78 -3.64
C LEU A 266 -4.12 -3.68 -2.59
N PRO A 267 -2.87 -3.40 -2.17
CA PRO A 267 -2.30 -4.04 -1.00
C PRO A 267 -3.16 -3.77 0.25
N PRO A 268 -3.25 -4.71 1.21
CA PRO A 268 -4.19 -4.59 2.33
C PRO A 268 -3.96 -3.35 3.19
N LYS A 269 -2.70 -2.94 3.38
CA LYS A 269 -2.36 -1.70 4.09
C LYS A 269 -2.95 -0.44 3.46
N ILE A 270 -3.06 -0.41 2.14
CA ILE A 270 -3.61 0.73 1.39
C ILE A 270 -5.12 0.60 1.34
N ALA A 271 -5.62 -0.59 0.99
CA ALA A 271 -7.04 -0.90 0.90
C ALA A 271 -7.77 -0.55 2.21
N TYR A 272 -7.20 -0.88 3.38
CA TYR A 272 -7.79 -0.53 4.68
C TYR A 272 -7.99 0.98 4.87
N ARG A 273 -7.04 1.79 4.42
CA ARG A 273 -6.92 3.22 4.77
C ARG A 273 -7.63 4.16 3.82
N TRP A 274 -7.85 3.73 2.58
CA TRP A 274 -8.45 4.59 1.56
C TRP A 274 -9.94 4.81 1.81
N THR A 275 -10.50 5.90 1.29
CA THR A 275 -11.95 6.10 1.31
C THR A 275 -12.61 5.27 0.21
N ALA A 276 -13.93 5.06 0.29
CA ALA A 276 -14.66 4.32 -0.74
C ALA A 276 -14.42 4.89 -2.15
N GLY A 277 -14.42 6.22 -2.31
CA GLY A 277 -14.11 6.89 -3.59
C GLY A 277 -12.75 6.48 -4.15
N ARG A 278 -11.69 6.52 -3.32
CA ARG A 278 -10.34 6.11 -3.76
C ARG A 278 -10.25 4.62 -4.12
N LEU A 279 -11.05 3.75 -3.49
CA LEU A 279 -11.13 2.33 -3.88
C LEU A 279 -11.77 2.18 -5.27
N VAL A 280 -12.84 2.93 -5.53
CA VAL A 280 -13.50 2.97 -6.84
C VAL A 280 -12.54 3.50 -7.89
N ASP A 281 -11.81 4.59 -7.61
CA ASP A 281 -10.80 5.14 -8.51
C ASP A 281 -9.73 4.10 -8.85
N SER A 282 -9.23 3.36 -7.85
CA SER A 282 -8.27 2.27 -8.08
C SER A 282 -8.83 1.19 -9.00
N ARG A 283 -10.10 0.80 -8.81
CA ARG A 283 -10.77 -0.18 -9.67
C ARG A 283 -10.94 0.36 -11.10
N GLN A 284 -11.32 1.62 -11.27
CA GLN A 284 -11.41 2.23 -12.60
C GLN A 284 -10.05 2.31 -13.29
N CYS A 285 -9.00 2.67 -12.54
CA CYS A 285 -7.62 2.64 -13.03
C CYS A 285 -7.21 1.23 -13.48
N TYR A 286 -7.51 0.20 -12.69
CA TYR A 286 -7.23 -1.19 -13.08
C TYR A 286 -7.95 -1.58 -14.38
N LEU A 287 -9.25 -1.26 -14.50
CA LEU A 287 -10.02 -1.56 -15.72
C LEU A 287 -9.49 -0.78 -16.94
N ALA A 288 -9.14 0.49 -16.76
CA ALA A 288 -8.55 1.33 -17.79
C ALA A 288 -7.19 0.77 -18.25
N PHE A 289 -6.34 0.39 -17.28
CA PHE A 289 -5.05 -0.25 -17.52
C PHE A 289 -5.21 -1.54 -18.34
N LYS A 290 -6.10 -2.45 -17.93
CA LYS A 290 -6.37 -3.72 -18.65
C LYS A 290 -6.94 -3.48 -20.05
N LYS A 291 -7.65 -2.38 -20.28
CA LYS A 291 -8.17 -1.96 -21.58
C LYS A 291 -7.16 -1.18 -22.44
N GLY A 292 -5.93 -1.00 -21.97
CA GLY A 292 -4.85 -0.33 -22.70
C GLY A 292 -4.94 1.19 -22.73
N TYR A 293 -5.63 1.81 -21.77
CA TYR A 293 -5.65 3.26 -21.61
C TYR A 293 -4.37 3.76 -20.93
N ALA A 294 -3.92 4.95 -21.32
CA ALA A 294 -3.01 5.75 -20.52
C ALA A 294 -3.82 6.44 -19.44
N ILE A 295 -3.45 6.28 -18.17
CA ILE A 295 -4.21 6.83 -17.05
C ILE A 295 -3.74 8.27 -16.85
N PRO A 296 -4.63 9.27 -16.98
CA PRO A 296 -4.24 10.67 -16.84
C PRO A 296 -3.79 10.95 -15.40
N PRO A 297 -2.98 12.00 -15.19
CA PRO A 297 -2.65 12.43 -13.83
C PRO A 297 -3.94 12.77 -13.07
N SER A 298 -3.99 12.43 -11.78
CA SER A 298 -5.06 12.84 -10.89
C SER A 298 -5.26 14.35 -11.01
N GLU A 299 -6.46 14.76 -11.41
CA GLU A 299 -6.84 16.14 -11.28
C GLU A 299 -6.81 16.48 -9.80
N ASN A 300 -5.93 17.40 -9.41
CA ASN A 300 -6.07 18.05 -8.13
C ASN A 300 -7.38 18.83 -8.21
N LEU A 301 -8.47 18.24 -7.68
CA LEU A 301 -9.67 18.96 -7.27
C LEU A 301 -9.35 19.88 -6.08
N ASN A 302 -8.21 20.58 -6.13
CA ASN A 302 -8.07 21.84 -5.44
C ASN A 302 -9.19 22.70 -5.99
N LEU A 303 -10.30 22.74 -5.24
CA LEU A 303 -11.55 23.43 -5.51
C LEU A 303 -11.49 24.26 -6.79
N VAL A 304 -12.07 23.74 -7.89
CA VAL A 304 -12.81 24.68 -8.72
C VAL A 304 -13.81 25.27 -7.74
N VAL A 305 -13.60 26.53 -7.33
CA VAL A 305 -14.52 27.24 -6.45
C VAL A 305 -15.81 27.33 -7.25
N ARG A 306 -16.66 26.32 -7.09
CA ARG A 306 -17.98 26.31 -7.66
C ARG A 306 -18.75 27.35 -6.87
N SER A 307 -19.33 28.30 -7.59
CA SER A 307 -20.31 29.19 -7.00
C SER A 307 -21.43 28.36 -6.36
N ALA A 308 -22.08 28.90 -5.32
CA ALA A 308 -23.27 28.29 -4.76
C ALA A 308 -24.33 27.97 -5.83
N TRP A 309 -24.36 28.79 -6.90
CA TRP A 309 -25.21 28.58 -8.07
C TRP A 309 -24.85 27.32 -8.87
N GLU A 310 -23.56 27.09 -9.15
CA GLU A 310 -23.11 25.88 -9.86
C GLU A 310 -23.35 24.61 -9.05
N ILE A 311 -23.22 24.67 -7.72
CA ILE A 311 -23.60 23.55 -6.85
C ILE A 311 -25.11 23.32 -6.93
N HIS A 312 -25.93 24.36 -6.80
CA HIS A 312 -27.39 24.26 -6.90
C HIS A 312 -27.88 23.68 -8.24
N VAL A 313 -27.23 24.05 -9.35
CA VAL A 313 -27.62 23.59 -10.69
C VAL A 313 -27.20 22.15 -10.96
N ASN A 314 -26.00 21.76 -10.53
CA ASN A 314 -25.40 20.46 -10.87
C ASN A 314 -25.65 19.38 -9.80
N ASP A 315 -25.80 19.75 -8.53
CA ASP A 315 -26.06 18.82 -7.43
C ASP A 315 -27.55 18.83 -7.08
N LYS A 316 -28.32 18.07 -7.86
CA LYS A 316 -29.79 18.01 -7.72
C LYS A 316 -30.25 17.03 -6.63
N GLY A 317 -29.32 16.44 -5.87
CA GLY A 317 -29.62 15.40 -4.89
C GLY A 317 -30.38 14.20 -5.48
N GLY A 318 -30.87 13.32 -4.62
CA GLY A 318 -31.82 12.28 -5.02
C GLY A 318 -33.26 12.81 -4.97
N LEU A 319 -34.11 12.40 -5.91
CA LEU A 319 -35.54 12.64 -5.83
C LEU A 319 -36.11 11.87 -4.62
N LEU A 320 -36.57 12.58 -3.61
CA LEU A 320 -37.33 11.99 -2.50
C LEU A 320 -38.80 11.96 -2.90
N GLN A 321 -39.34 10.77 -3.16
CA GLN A 321 -40.79 10.59 -3.17
C GLN A 321 -41.27 10.57 -1.72
N SER A 322 -42.25 11.41 -1.40
CA SER A 322 -43.00 11.26 -0.16
C SER A 322 -43.68 9.89 -0.15
N PRO A 323 -43.64 9.15 0.98
CA PRO A 323 -44.22 7.81 1.08
C PRO A 323 -45.72 7.77 0.81
#